data_AF-A0A9E3DBF0-F1
#
_entry.id   AF-A0A9E3DBF0-F1
#
_cell.length_a   1.000
_cell.length_b   1.000
_cell.length_c   1.000
_cell.angle_alpha   90.00
_cell.angle_beta   90.00
_cell.angle_gamma   90.00
#
_symmetry.space_group_name_H-M   'P 1'
#
loop_
_entity.id
_entity.type
_entity.pdbx_description
1 polymer ?
#
loop_
_entity_poly.entity_id
_entity_poly.type
_entity_poly.pdbx_seq_one_letter_code
_entity_poly.pdbx_strand_id
1 'polypeptide(L)'
;MIRVKVPLDVHAVAVGGSGAFALATPLRIRDLLAFAVREAIGARAPYDKYSRSVHRTLAGLAAGDFTVDVNGRSFADAEAIVVCEGTADIRFFLSKRRRAALHR
;
A
#
# COMPACT_ATOMS: atom_id res chain seq x y z
N MET A 1 -5.01 11.32 2.67
CA MET A 1 -5.58 10.02 2.26
C MET A 1 -5.22 9.82 0.80
N ILE A 2 -4.68 8.66 0.43
CA ILE A 2 -4.37 8.30 -0.95
C ILE A 2 -5.32 7.19 -1.35
N ARG A 3 -6.10 7.39 -2.41
CA ARG A 3 -6.97 6.36 -2.95
C ARG A 3 -6.26 5.66 -4.10
N VAL A 4 -6.02 4.37 -3.97
CA VAL A 4 -5.34 3.57 -4.99
C VAL A 4 -6.33 2.66 -5.71
N LYS A 5 -6.14 2.49 -7.02
CA LYS A 5 -6.81 1.44 -7.78
C LYS A 5 -6.09 0.12 -7.54
N VAL A 6 -6.83 -0.91 -7.16
CA VAL A 6 -6.32 -2.26 -6.95
C VAL A 6 -6.61 -3.07 -8.21
N PRO A 7 -5.59 -3.65 -8.87
CA PRO A 7 -5.82 -4.50 -10.02
C PRO A 7 -6.61 -5.74 -9.61
N LEU A 8 -7.60 -6.11 -10.42
CA LEU A 8 -8.32 -7.37 -10.25
C LEU A 8 -7.44 -8.52 -10.72
N ASP A 9 -7.34 -9.58 -9.91
CA ASP A 9 -6.67 -10.80 -10.33
C ASP A 9 -7.57 -11.61 -11.27
N VAL A 10 -7.52 -11.25 -12.55
CA VAL A 10 -8.30 -11.91 -13.61
C VAL A 10 -7.93 -13.38 -13.75
N HIS A 11 -6.70 -13.77 -13.40
CA HIS A 11 -6.26 -15.16 -13.47
C HIS A 11 -6.90 -15.99 -12.35
N ALA A 12 -6.94 -15.47 -11.12
CA ALA A 12 -7.65 -16.12 -10.01
C ALA A 12 -9.15 -16.27 -10.31
N VAL A 13 -9.77 -15.26 -10.94
CA VAL A 13 -11.16 -15.35 -11.41
C VAL A 13 -11.34 -16.46 -12.45
N ALA A 14 -10.45 -16.53 -13.44
CA ALA A 14 -10.54 -17.49 -14.55
C ALA A 14 -10.29 -18.95 -14.10
N VAL A 15 -9.32 -19.17 -13.21
CA VAL A 15 -8.95 -20.52 -12.75
C VAL A 15 -9.85 -21.02 -11.63
N GLY A 16 -10.26 -20.14 -10.71
CA GLY A 16 -11.09 -20.50 -9.57
C GLY A 16 -12.59 -20.61 -9.87
N GLY A 17 -13.04 -20.13 -11.04
CA GLY A 17 -14.46 -20.10 -11.43
C GLY A 17 -15.34 -19.27 -10.48
N SER A 18 -14.73 -18.46 -9.61
CA SER A 18 -15.42 -17.75 -8.54
C SER A 18 -15.38 -16.25 -8.79
N GLY A 19 -16.57 -15.69 -9.09
CA GLY A 19 -16.76 -14.24 -9.25
C GLY A 19 -16.44 -13.45 -7.98
N ALA A 20 -16.29 -14.10 -6.82
CA ALA A 20 -15.87 -13.43 -5.59
C ALA A 20 -14.46 -12.81 -5.71
N PHE A 21 -13.55 -13.40 -6.50
CA PHE A 21 -12.22 -12.80 -6.76
C PHE A 21 -12.29 -11.56 -7.66
N ALA A 22 -13.39 -11.36 -8.40
CA ALA A 22 -13.67 -10.12 -9.11
C ALA A 22 -14.17 -9.01 -8.16
N LEU A 23 -14.59 -9.36 -6.95
CA LEU A 23 -15.06 -8.43 -5.91
C LEU A 23 -14.02 -8.19 -4.81
N ALA A 24 -13.06 -9.09 -4.66
CA ALA A 24 -12.12 -9.10 -3.54
C ALA A 24 -10.74 -9.57 -4.00
N THR A 25 -9.78 -8.66 -4.08
CA THR A 25 -8.38 -8.99 -4.42
C THR A 25 -7.51 -9.00 -3.16
N PRO A 26 -6.90 -10.14 -2.79
CA PRO A 26 -5.90 -10.19 -1.75
C PRO A 26 -4.58 -9.59 -2.25
N LEU A 27 -4.01 -8.67 -1.49
CA LEU A 27 -2.71 -8.04 -1.78
C LEU A 27 -1.88 -7.96 -0.51
N ARG A 28 -0.56 -8.01 -0.66
CA ARG A 28 0.34 -7.66 0.44
C ARG A 28 0.40 -6.15 0.60
N ILE A 29 0.63 -5.68 1.82
CA ILE A 29 0.82 -4.25 2.11
C ILE A 29 1.94 -3.66 1.25
N ARG A 30 3.01 -4.40 0.98
CA ARG A 30 4.10 -3.94 0.10
C ARG A 30 3.64 -3.56 -1.31
N ASP A 31 2.73 -4.33 -1.89
CA ASP A 31 2.24 -4.12 -3.26
C ASP A 31 1.31 -2.90 -3.28
N LEU A 32 0.47 -2.81 -2.25
CA LEU A 32 -0.42 -1.68 -2.06
C LEU A 32 0.36 -0.36 -1.86
N LEU A 33 1.46 -0.40 -1.11
CA LEU A 33 2.36 0.75 -0.95
C LEU A 33 3.06 1.13 -2.25
N ALA A 34 3.40 0.16 -3.10
CA ALA A 34 3.95 0.44 -4.41
C ALA A 34 2.93 1.19 -5.30
N PHE A 35 1.65 0.80 -5.27
CA PHE A 35 0.58 1.54 -5.93
C PHE A 35 0.39 2.94 -5.34
N ALA A 36 0.42 3.08 -4.02
CA ALA A 36 0.31 4.37 -3.34
C ALA A 36 1.45 5.32 -3.72
N VAL A 37 2.68 4.81 -3.79
CA VAL A 37 3.85 5.57 -4.22
C VAL A 37 3.69 6.01 -5.67
N ARG A 38 3.25 5.11 -6.57
CA ARG A 38 3.01 5.43 -7.98
C ARG A 38 1.96 6.53 -8.14
N GLU A 39 0.87 6.45 -7.37
CA GLU A 39 -0.20 7.45 -7.35
C GLU A 39 0.34 8.81 -6.85
N ALA A 40 1.10 8.81 -5.75
CA ALA A 40 1.62 10.03 -5.13
C ALA A 40 2.65 10.77 -5.99
N ILE A 41 3.55 10.05 -6.67
CA ILE A 41 4.60 10.68 -7.50
C ILE A 41 4.15 10.95 -8.94
N GLY A 42 3.00 10.40 -9.34
CA GLY A 42 2.43 10.48 -10.67
C GLY A 42 2.90 9.36 -11.62
N ALA A 43 1.99 8.94 -12.51
CA ALA A 43 2.22 7.83 -13.45
C ALA A 43 3.44 8.04 -14.37
N ARG A 44 3.75 9.29 -14.72
CA ARG A 44 4.86 9.67 -15.62
C ARG A 44 6.23 9.79 -14.91
N ALA A 45 6.30 9.52 -13.61
CA ALA A 45 7.57 9.60 -12.89
C ALA A 45 8.60 8.60 -13.46
N PRO A 46 9.88 9.01 -13.61
CA PRO A 46 10.95 8.11 -14.02
C PRO A 46 11.05 6.89 -13.10
N TYR A 47 11.41 5.73 -13.67
CA TYR A 47 11.47 4.47 -12.95
C TYR A 47 12.39 4.52 -11.72
N ASP A 48 13.54 5.18 -11.83
CA ASP A 48 14.48 5.31 -10.71
C ASP A 48 13.88 6.08 -9.53
N LYS A 49 13.08 7.12 -9.81
CA LYS A 49 12.37 7.88 -8.77
C LYS A 49 11.32 7.01 -8.10
N TYR A 50 10.59 6.23 -8.89
CA TYR A 50 9.62 5.25 -8.37
C TYR A 50 10.29 4.21 -7.47
N SER A 51 11.31 3.53 -7.97
CA SER A 51 12.05 2.48 -7.26
C SER A 51 12.63 2.98 -5.94
N ARG A 52 13.32 4.13 -5.95
CA ARG A 52 13.85 4.74 -4.72
C ARG A 52 12.76 5.11 -3.72
N SER A 53 11.62 5.63 -4.21
CA SER A 53 10.51 6.01 -3.35
C SER A 53 9.86 4.78 -2.69
N VAL A 54 9.63 3.71 -3.45
CA VAL A 54 9.13 2.43 -2.90
C VAL A 54 10.09 1.87 -1.87
N HIS A 55 11.38 1.79 -2.19
CA HIS A 55 12.39 1.26 -1.28
C HIS A 55 12.44 2.06 0.03
N ARG A 56 12.44 3.41 -0.06
CA ARG A 56 12.43 4.28 1.12
C ARG A 56 11.17 4.13 1.96
N THR A 57 10.00 4.00 1.33
CA THR A 57 8.73 3.80 2.03
C THR A 57 8.74 2.46 2.78
N LEU A 58 9.14 1.37 2.13
CA LEU A 58 9.22 0.05 2.78
C LEU A 58 10.24 0.03 3.92
N ALA A 59 11.40 0.67 3.74
CA ALA A 59 12.40 0.80 4.78
C ALA A 59 11.86 1.58 5.99
N GLY A 60 11.13 2.68 5.77
CA GLY A 60 10.51 3.45 6.86
C GLY A 60 9.43 2.66 7.62
N LEU A 61 8.64 1.85 6.91
CA LEU A 61 7.67 0.95 7.54
C LEU A 61 8.39 -0.10 8.41
N ALA A 62 9.40 -0.77 7.84
CA ALA A 62 10.18 -1.79 8.55
C ALA A 62 10.93 -1.22 9.77
N ALA A 63 11.38 0.03 9.70
CA ALA A 63 12.01 0.75 10.81
C ALA A 63 10.99 1.21 11.89
N GLY A 64 9.69 1.09 11.64
CA GLY A 64 8.65 1.60 12.53
C GLY A 64 8.58 3.14 12.59
N ASP A 65 9.03 3.83 11.54
CA ASP A 65 8.90 5.29 11.44
C ASP A 65 7.42 5.71 11.30
N PHE A 66 6.59 4.85 10.71
CA PHE A 66 5.15 5.05 10.56
C PHE A 66 4.41 3.71 10.55
N THR A 67 3.08 3.78 10.75
CA THR A 67 2.14 2.70 10.40
C THR A 67 1.27 3.12 9.23
N VAL A 68 0.68 2.14 8.57
CA VAL A 68 -0.20 2.34 7.42
C VAL A 68 -1.60 1.91 7.80
N ASP A 69 -2.58 2.75 7.53
CA ASP A 69 -3.99 2.39 7.62
C ASP A 69 -4.53 2.12 6.22
N VAL A 70 -5.17 0.97 6.05
CA VAL A 70 -5.82 0.55 4.82
C VAL A 70 -7.28 0.27 5.14
N ASN A 71 -8.18 1.06 4.55
CA ASN A 71 -9.63 0.95 4.76
C ASN A 71 -10.03 0.95 6.26
N GLY A 72 -9.33 1.71 7.10
CA GLY A 72 -9.60 1.82 8.54
C GLY A 72 -8.95 0.75 9.42
N ARG A 73 -8.09 -0.11 8.86
CA ARG A 73 -7.29 -1.08 9.61
C ARG A 73 -5.81 -0.74 9.53
N SER A 74 -5.12 -0.74 10.68
CA SER A 74 -3.69 -0.39 10.76
C SER A 74 -2.77 -1.60 10.62
N PHE A 75 -1.67 -1.40 9.91
CA PHE A 75 -0.64 -2.37 9.58
C PHE A 75 0.74 -1.77 9.83
N ALA A 76 1.63 -2.60 10.38
CA ALA A 76 3.05 -2.30 10.58
C ALA A 76 3.97 -3.27 9.81
N ASP A 77 3.40 -4.35 9.27
CA ASP A 77 4.12 -5.37 8.51
C ASP A 77 3.80 -5.24 7.01
N ALA A 78 4.84 -5.23 6.19
CA ALA A 78 4.74 -5.12 4.74
C ALA A 78 4.23 -6.42 4.09
N GLU A 79 4.41 -7.57 4.76
CA GLU A 79 3.99 -8.88 4.26
C GLU A 79 2.56 -9.26 4.71
N ALA A 80 1.93 -8.44 5.56
CA ALA A 80 0.53 -8.61 5.91
C ALA A 80 -0.37 -8.54 4.66
N ILE A 81 -1.40 -9.38 4.63
CA ILE A 81 -2.36 -9.46 3.53
C ILE A 81 -3.61 -8.66 3.87
N VAL A 82 -4.08 -7.86 2.92
CA VAL A 82 -5.34 -7.13 2.95
C VAL A 82 -6.18 -7.52 1.73
N VAL A 83 -7.51 -7.55 1.91
CA VAL A 83 -8.46 -7.81 0.83
C VAL A 83 -9.14 -6.50 0.46
N CYS A 84 -9.07 -6.14 -0.82
CA CYS A 84 -9.59 -4.86 -1.32
C CYS A 84 -10.61 -5.09 -2.45
N GLU A 85 -11.63 -4.22 -2.49
CA GLU A 85 -12.68 -4.23 -3.52
C GLU A 85 -12.39 -3.15 -4.57
N GLY A 86 -11.50 -3.47 -5.52
CA GLY A 86 -11.12 -2.63 -6.67
C GLY A 86 -10.40 -1.31 -6.34
N THR A 87 -10.53 -0.79 -5.12
CA THR A 87 -9.82 0.36 -4.60
C THR A 87 -9.45 0.16 -3.13
N ALA A 88 -8.47 0.92 -2.66
CA ALA A 88 -8.15 1.01 -1.24
C ALA A 88 -7.84 2.45 -0.85
N ASP A 89 -8.33 2.87 0.32
CA ASP A 89 -7.98 4.14 0.94
C ASP A 89 -6.83 3.94 1.92
N ILE A 90 -5.74 4.66 1.69
CA ILE A 90 -4.49 4.51 2.43
C ILE A 90 -4.17 5.79 3.19
N ARG A 91 -3.81 5.65 4.46
CA ARG A 91 -3.33 6.75 5.32
C ARG A 91 -2.05 6.33 6.02
N PHE A 92 -1.18 7.31 6.28
CA PHE A 92 0.10 7.11 6.94
C PHE A 92 0.09 7.84 8.28
N PHE A 93 0.55 7.16 9.33
CA PHE A 93 0.60 7.71 10.67
C PHE A 93 2.01 7.59 11.22
N LEU A 94 2.65 8.72 11.52
CA LEU A 94 3.98 8.72 12.13
C LEU A 94 3.95 8.04 13.50
N SER A 95 4.98 7.26 13.80
CA SER A 95 5.16 6.71 15.14
C SER A 95 5.41 7.84 16.14
N LYS A 96 5.03 7.64 17.42
CA LYS A 96 5.21 8.65 18.48
C LYS A 96 6.66 9.12 18.59
N ARG A 97 7.63 8.20 18.44
CA ARG A 97 9.06 8.49 18.43
C ARG A 97 9.44 9.45 17.30
N ARG A 98 8.91 9.23 16.08
CA ARG A 98 9.20 10.08 14.93
C ARG A 98 8.52 11.44 15.03
N ARG A 99 7.29 11.49 15.54
CA ARG A 99 6.56 12.74 15.78
C ARG A 99 7.33 13.67 16.74
N ALA A 100 7.87 13.13 17.84
CA ALA A 100 8.64 13.92 18.80
C ALA A 100 9.94 14.51 18.20
N ALA A 101 10.57 13.81 17.25
CA ALA A 101 11.76 14.29 16.56
C ALA A 101 11.49 15.41 15.54
N LEU A 102 10.25 15.55 15.05
CA LEU A 102 9.87 16.61 14.11
C LEU A 102 9.46 17.92 14.79
N HIS A 103 9.17 17.88 16.09
CA HIS A 103 8.82 19.07 16.90
C HIS A 103 10.03 19.69 17.61
N ARG A 104 11.24 19.20 17.35
CA ARG A 104 12.51 19.75 17.83
C ARG A 104 13.23 20.41 16.68
#